data_AF-C5B3E3-F1
#
_entry.id   AF-C5B3E3-F1
#
_cell.length_a   1.000
_cell.length_b   1.000
_cell.length_c   1.000
_cell.angle_alpha   90.00
_cell.angle_beta   90.00
_cell.angle_gamma   90.00
#
_symmetry.space_group_name_H-M   'P 1'
#
loop_
_entity.id
_entity.type
_entity.pdbx_description
1 polymer ?
#
loop_
_entity_poly.entity_id
_entity_poly.type
_entity_poly.pdbx_seq_one_letter_code
_entity_poly.pdbx_strand_id
1 'polypeptide(L)'
;MEAVSIMRHRDYRDQIASEDVRDPALRKNVFREMARDFTAMMKEGGITDRPGTIARMMEAAYRAGLETPRDAETAVSRSTRAAHRPRMFTDMDVPSFPRDRLEELRLWLFGSSPYGDRGDGYPLNGRKDPGHEQIVLFMRPAHPGMPASVSRDEWMLAIDGGHRGFSNKGILPLVKLGLYEASEPDGNGWRFAILTEWGFELLATGSTSPPEARVPGASTTAARYRTCVGDGRVVHAAAIALGLLPNEEPSSPRPPR
;
A
#
# COMPACT_ATOMS: atom_id res chain seq x y z
N MET A 1 -35.71 3.56 -38.13
CA MET A 1 -34.68 3.19 -37.13
C MET A 1 -34.39 4.43 -36.32
N GLU A 2 -35.09 4.61 -35.21
CA GLU A 2 -34.80 5.64 -34.21
C GLU A 2 -34.96 4.97 -32.84
N ALA A 3 -33.84 4.77 -32.15
CA ALA A 3 -33.85 4.35 -30.76
C ALA A 3 -34.04 5.61 -29.92
N VAL A 4 -35.25 5.78 -29.41
CA VAL A 4 -35.69 6.90 -28.58
C VAL A 4 -34.93 6.87 -27.24
N SER A 5 -34.08 7.88 -27.05
CA SER A 5 -33.39 8.19 -25.80
C SER A 5 -34.37 8.80 -24.78
N ILE A 6 -34.97 7.95 -23.95
CA ILE A 6 -35.68 8.37 -22.72
C ILE A 6 -34.80 7.98 -21.53
N MET A 7 -33.82 8.81 -21.19
CA MET A 7 -33.28 8.84 -19.83
C MET A 7 -34.08 9.87 -19.06
N ARG A 8 -35.04 9.40 -18.28
CA ARG A 8 -35.83 10.22 -17.36
C ARG A 8 -34.87 10.88 -16.36
N HIS A 9 -35.04 12.18 -16.10
CA HIS A 9 -34.48 12.84 -14.93
C HIS A 9 -34.92 12.05 -13.68
N ARG A 10 -34.04 11.20 -13.15
CA ARG A 10 -34.23 10.54 -11.86
C ARG A 10 -33.78 11.53 -10.80
N ASP A 11 -34.63 11.75 -9.79
CA ASP A 11 -34.19 12.33 -8.52
C ASP A 11 -33.24 11.33 -7.86
N TYR A 12 -31.95 11.46 -8.13
CA TYR A 12 -30.89 10.59 -7.62
C TYR A 12 -30.74 10.63 -6.09
N ARG A 13 -31.52 11.47 -5.39
CA ARG A 13 -31.56 11.48 -3.92
C ARG A 13 -31.99 10.14 -3.34
N ASP A 14 -32.80 9.35 -4.05
CA ASP A 14 -33.45 8.17 -3.46
C ASP A 14 -33.32 6.85 -4.25
N GLN A 15 -32.74 6.84 -5.46
CA GLN A 15 -32.81 5.66 -6.33
C GLN A 15 -31.53 5.40 -7.15
N ILE A 16 -30.51 4.86 -6.50
CA ILE A 16 -29.45 4.12 -7.20
C ILE A 16 -29.95 2.67 -7.34
N ALA A 17 -30.26 2.23 -8.57
CA ALA A 17 -30.65 0.85 -8.78
C ALA A 17 -29.44 -0.08 -8.62
N SER A 18 -29.65 -1.28 -8.09
CA SER A 18 -28.56 -2.25 -7.88
C SER A 18 -27.87 -2.65 -9.19
N GLU A 19 -28.60 -2.65 -10.30
CA GLU A 19 -28.12 -2.96 -11.66
C GLU A 19 -27.08 -1.94 -12.16
N ASP A 20 -27.28 -0.66 -11.85
CA ASP A 20 -26.42 0.46 -12.26
C ASP A 20 -25.04 0.41 -11.57
N VAL A 21 -24.95 -0.31 -10.44
CA VAL A 21 -23.73 -0.49 -9.64
C VAL A 21 -23.03 -1.81 -9.97
N ARG A 22 -23.66 -2.76 -10.67
CA ARG A 22 -23.06 -4.09 -10.97
C ARG A 22 -21.90 -4.01 -11.97
N ASP A 23 -22.04 -3.25 -13.04
CA ASP A 23 -21.01 -3.08 -14.05
C ASP A 23 -20.00 -1.99 -13.63
N PRO A 24 -18.68 -2.28 -13.55
CA PRO A 24 -17.66 -1.28 -13.22
C PRO A 24 -17.67 -0.03 -14.10
N ALA A 25 -18.02 -0.15 -15.38
CA ALA A 25 -18.09 0.96 -16.32
C ALA A 25 -19.34 1.83 -16.06
N LEU A 26 -20.51 1.21 -15.86
CA LEU A 26 -21.75 1.92 -15.53
C LEU A 26 -21.67 2.57 -14.15
N ARG A 27 -21.13 1.86 -13.16
CA ARG A 27 -20.88 2.37 -11.80
C ARG A 27 -20.11 3.68 -11.84
N LYS A 28 -18.99 3.71 -12.57
CA LYS A 28 -18.15 4.90 -12.70
C LYS A 28 -18.89 6.08 -13.35
N ASN A 29 -19.77 5.80 -14.31
CA ASN A 29 -20.56 6.83 -14.98
C ASN A 29 -21.66 7.38 -14.07
N VAL A 30 -22.36 6.51 -13.34
CA VAL A 30 -23.40 6.90 -12.38
C VAL A 30 -22.83 7.80 -11.28
N PHE A 31 -21.67 7.45 -10.69
CA PHE A 31 -21.03 8.32 -9.69
C PHE A 31 -20.54 9.65 -10.28
N ARG A 32 -20.10 9.67 -11.54
CA ARG A 32 -19.69 10.91 -12.21
C ARG A 32 -20.87 11.83 -12.50
N GLU A 33 -22.00 11.28 -12.92
CA GLU A 33 -23.23 12.04 -13.16
C GLU A 33 -23.79 12.59 -11.84
N MET A 34 -23.86 11.76 -10.80
CA MET A 34 -24.26 12.20 -9.47
C MET A 34 -23.38 13.34 -8.92
N ALA A 35 -22.06 13.27 -9.14
CA ALA A 35 -21.15 14.34 -8.74
C ALA A 35 -21.37 15.64 -9.54
N ARG A 36 -21.70 15.53 -10.84
CA ARG A 36 -22.03 16.68 -11.69
C ARG A 36 -23.34 17.33 -11.26
N ASP A 37 -24.38 16.55 -11.01
CA ASP A 37 -25.69 17.04 -10.57
C ASP A 37 -25.61 17.68 -9.18
N PHE A 38 -24.84 17.08 -8.25
CA PHE A 38 -24.54 17.69 -6.96
C PHE A 38 -23.86 19.06 -7.12
N THR A 39 -22.90 19.17 -8.04
CA THR A 39 -22.19 20.42 -8.31
C THR A 39 -23.09 21.47 -8.96
N ALA A 40 -24.04 21.06 -9.82
CA ALA A 40 -25.03 21.96 -10.41
C ALA A 40 -26.00 22.50 -9.34
N MET A 41 -26.59 21.61 -8.53
CA MET A 41 -27.48 21.99 -7.43
C MET A 41 -26.79 22.84 -6.36
N MET A 42 -25.49 22.63 -6.11
CA MET A 42 -24.66 23.48 -5.25
C MET A 42 -24.55 24.91 -5.78
N LYS A 43 -24.38 25.08 -7.11
CA LYS A 43 -24.28 26.40 -7.76
C LYS A 43 -25.61 27.14 -7.79
N GLU A 44 -26.71 26.39 -7.89
CA GLU A 44 -28.08 26.93 -7.89
C GLU A 44 -28.61 27.23 -6.47
N GLY A 45 -27.84 26.93 -5.42
CA GLY A 45 -28.22 27.19 -4.03
C GLY A 45 -29.27 26.20 -3.47
N GLY A 46 -29.58 25.13 -4.19
CA GLY A 46 -30.61 24.15 -3.82
C GLY A 46 -30.21 23.15 -2.72
N ILE A 47 -28.98 23.24 -2.20
CA ILE A 47 -28.47 22.35 -1.15
C ILE A 47 -28.10 23.16 0.09
N THR A 48 -28.98 23.08 1.10
CA THR A 48 -28.82 23.72 2.41
C THR A 48 -27.87 22.95 3.33
N ASP A 49 -27.90 21.61 3.27
CA ASP A 49 -27.03 20.71 4.04
C ASP A 49 -26.14 19.88 3.10
N ARG A 50 -24.92 20.39 2.86
CA ARG A 50 -23.95 19.77 1.96
C ARG A 50 -23.39 18.45 2.52
N PRO A 51 -22.90 18.39 3.78
CA PRO A 51 -22.36 17.15 4.33
C PRO A 51 -23.41 16.04 4.45
N GLY A 52 -24.62 16.34 4.90
CA GLY A 52 -25.67 15.31 5.01
C GLY A 52 -26.19 14.83 3.66
N THR A 53 -26.14 15.66 2.62
CA THR A 53 -26.48 15.22 1.26
C THR A 53 -25.44 14.24 0.71
N ILE A 54 -24.14 14.51 0.93
CA ILE A 54 -23.07 13.58 0.57
C ILE A 54 -23.22 12.25 1.33
N ALA A 55 -23.51 12.30 2.64
CA ALA A 55 -23.70 11.11 3.45
C ALA A 55 -24.86 10.24 2.93
N ARG A 56 -26.00 10.84 2.58
CA ARG A 56 -27.15 10.13 1.98
C ARG A 56 -26.82 9.50 0.64
N MET A 57 -26.05 10.17 -0.21
CA MET A 57 -25.61 9.61 -1.50
C MET A 57 -24.68 8.40 -1.30
N MET A 58 -23.75 8.48 -0.35
CA MET A 58 -22.86 7.36 0.00
C MET A 58 -23.63 6.20 0.62
N GLU A 59 -24.64 6.47 1.44
CA GLU A 59 -25.51 5.46 2.05
C GLU A 59 -26.38 4.76 0.99
N ALA A 60 -26.96 5.50 0.04
CA ALA A 60 -27.73 4.94 -1.07
C ALA A 60 -26.86 4.04 -1.97
N ALA A 61 -25.62 4.48 -2.25
CA ALA A 61 -24.65 3.69 -3.00
C ALA A 61 -24.24 2.41 -2.27
N TYR A 62 -24.04 2.50 -0.95
CA TYR A 62 -23.74 1.37 -0.10
C TYR A 62 -24.90 0.36 -0.04
N ARG A 63 -26.14 0.84 0.14
CA ARG A 63 -27.34 0.01 0.09
C ARG A 63 -27.55 -0.64 -1.27
N ALA A 64 -27.39 0.08 -2.38
CA ALA A 64 -27.46 -0.50 -3.73
C ALA A 64 -26.40 -1.60 -3.96
N GLY A 65 -25.25 -1.51 -3.29
CA GLY A 65 -24.21 -2.53 -3.29
C GLY A 65 -24.43 -3.70 -2.31
N LEU A 66 -25.29 -3.55 -1.30
CA LEU A 66 -25.60 -4.58 -0.29
C LEU A 66 -26.95 -5.28 -0.50
N GLU A 67 -27.95 -4.57 -1.02
CA GLU A 67 -29.27 -5.09 -1.37
C GLU A 67 -29.24 -5.95 -2.64
N THR A 68 -28.07 -6.34 -3.13
CA THR A 68 -27.91 -7.58 -3.90
C THR A 68 -28.19 -8.77 -2.99
N PRO A 69 -29.37 -9.43 -3.08
CA PRO A 69 -29.57 -10.73 -2.45
C PRO A 69 -28.64 -11.69 -3.20
N ARG A 70 -27.80 -12.47 -2.52
CA ARG A 70 -28.19 -13.77 -1.93
C ARG A 70 -28.90 -14.75 -2.87
N ASP A 71 -28.95 -14.51 -4.17
CA ASP A 71 -29.28 -15.55 -5.18
C ASP A 71 -28.09 -16.47 -5.50
N ALA A 72 -27.05 -16.46 -4.65
CA ALA A 72 -26.05 -17.51 -4.57
C ALA A 72 -26.40 -18.58 -3.50
N GLU A 73 -27.55 -18.49 -2.83
CA GLU A 73 -28.04 -19.56 -1.94
C GLU A 73 -28.45 -20.83 -2.70
N THR A 74 -28.60 -20.79 -4.03
CA THR A 74 -28.74 -22.00 -4.87
C THR A 74 -27.41 -22.60 -5.34
N ALA A 75 -26.26 -21.97 -5.05
CA ALA A 75 -24.93 -22.56 -5.25
C ALA A 75 -24.43 -23.36 -4.03
N VAL A 76 -25.25 -23.46 -2.97
CA VAL A 76 -24.96 -24.22 -1.74
C VAL A 76 -24.86 -25.74 -1.99
N SER A 77 -25.25 -26.24 -3.17
CA SER A 77 -25.06 -27.65 -3.57
C SER A 77 -23.73 -27.98 -4.27
N ARG A 78 -22.76 -27.05 -4.38
CA ARG A 78 -21.36 -27.36 -4.73
C ARG A 78 -20.39 -27.22 -3.54
N SER A 79 -20.95 -27.26 -2.33
CA SER A 79 -20.30 -27.10 -1.02
C SER A 79 -19.39 -28.26 -0.59
N THR A 80 -18.72 -28.95 -1.52
CA THR A 80 -17.67 -29.92 -1.16
C THR A 80 -16.39 -29.79 -2.00
N ARG A 81 -16.28 -28.78 -2.90
CA ARG A 81 -15.04 -28.54 -3.67
C ARG A 81 -14.60 -27.08 -3.83
N ALA A 82 -15.32 -26.10 -3.28
CA ALA A 82 -14.79 -24.74 -3.07
C ALA A 82 -13.99 -24.71 -1.76
N ALA A 83 -12.91 -25.50 -1.71
CA ALA A 83 -12.01 -25.52 -0.58
C ALA A 83 -11.33 -24.15 -0.45
N HIS A 84 -11.51 -23.52 0.72
CA HIS A 84 -10.64 -22.50 1.32
C HIS A 84 -9.76 -21.70 0.34
N ARG A 85 -10.28 -20.62 -0.25
CA ARG A 85 -9.36 -19.52 -0.61
C ARG A 85 -9.03 -18.77 0.69
N PRO A 86 -7.77 -18.72 1.13
CA PRO A 86 -7.41 -17.94 2.30
C PRO A 86 -7.85 -16.49 2.10
N ARG A 87 -8.40 -15.88 3.15
CA ARG A 87 -8.65 -14.43 3.17
C ARG A 87 -7.31 -13.73 2.93
N MET A 88 -7.30 -12.78 1.98
CA MET A 88 -6.12 -11.95 1.72
C MET A 88 -5.74 -11.14 2.96
N PHE A 89 -4.45 -10.95 3.19
CA PHE A 89 -3.91 -10.08 4.21
C PHE A 89 -3.80 -8.66 3.67
N THR A 90 -4.26 -7.69 4.43
CA THR A 90 -4.40 -6.27 4.04
C THR A 90 -3.82 -5.36 5.12
N ASP A 91 -3.74 -4.06 4.83
CA ASP A 91 -3.32 -3.06 5.82
C ASP A 91 -4.17 -3.10 7.10
N MET A 92 -5.46 -3.48 6.97
CA MET A 92 -6.38 -3.56 8.10
C MET A 92 -6.03 -4.69 9.08
N ASP A 93 -5.24 -5.67 8.65
CA ASP A 93 -4.76 -6.78 9.47
C ASP A 93 -3.45 -6.41 10.21
N VAL A 94 -2.83 -5.26 9.89
CA VAL A 94 -1.67 -4.70 10.59
C VAL A 94 -2.15 -3.88 11.80
N PRO A 95 -1.55 -4.02 13.01
CA PRO A 95 -1.92 -3.19 14.16
C PRO A 95 -1.81 -1.69 13.86
N SER A 96 -2.65 -0.87 14.50
CA SER A 96 -2.81 0.56 14.16
C SER A 96 -1.50 1.34 14.12
N PHE A 97 -0.67 1.24 15.17
CA PHE A 97 0.58 2.01 15.24
C PHE A 97 1.61 1.63 14.15
N PRO A 98 1.92 0.34 13.91
CA PRO A 98 2.72 -0.09 12.75
C PRO A 98 2.10 0.24 11.39
N ARG A 99 0.77 0.27 11.28
CA ARG A 99 0.06 0.60 10.04
C ARG A 99 0.37 2.01 9.58
N ASP A 100 0.41 2.98 10.50
CA ASP A 100 0.80 4.36 10.16
C ASP A 100 2.23 4.42 9.58
N ARG A 101 3.15 3.59 10.09
CA ARG A 101 4.52 3.48 9.57
C ARG A 101 4.56 2.79 8.23
N LEU A 102 3.70 1.79 8.02
CA LEU A 102 3.56 1.12 6.72
C LEU A 102 3.04 2.11 5.65
N GLU A 103 2.09 2.98 5.99
CA GLU A 103 1.61 4.04 5.09
C GLU A 103 2.71 5.05 4.77
N GLU A 104 3.49 5.47 5.78
CA GLU A 104 4.67 6.32 5.57
C GLU A 104 5.70 5.68 4.64
N LEU A 105 6.08 4.42 4.90
CA LEU A 105 7.00 3.65 4.05
C LEU A 105 6.47 3.54 2.62
N ARG A 106 5.17 3.30 2.44
CA ARG A 106 4.54 3.21 1.14
C ARG A 106 4.68 4.50 0.34
N LEU A 107 4.41 5.65 0.98
CA LEU A 107 4.53 6.95 0.33
C LEU A 107 5.98 7.22 -0.12
N TRP A 108 6.97 6.85 0.70
CA TRP A 108 8.37 7.02 0.35
C TRP A 108 8.84 6.09 -0.77
N LEU A 109 8.41 4.83 -0.75
CA LEU A 109 8.89 3.82 -1.69
C LEU A 109 8.18 3.87 -3.05
N PHE A 110 6.91 4.25 -3.07
CA PHE A 110 6.07 4.18 -4.27
C PHE A 110 5.46 5.52 -4.68
N GLY A 111 5.72 6.59 -3.92
CA GLY A 111 5.25 7.94 -4.22
C GLY A 111 3.73 8.09 -4.22
N SER A 112 2.97 7.07 -3.79
CA SER A 112 1.51 7.03 -3.89
C SER A 112 0.90 5.96 -2.98
N SER A 113 -0.36 6.18 -2.58
CA SER A 113 -1.18 5.18 -1.89
C SER A 113 -2.06 4.42 -2.88
N PRO A 114 -2.23 3.07 -2.77
CA PRO A 114 -3.16 2.32 -3.61
C PRO A 114 -4.62 2.73 -3.37
N TYR A 115 -4.89 3.46 -2.28
CA TYR A 115 -6.21 3.99 -1.93
C TYR A 115 -6.47 5.42 -2.47
N GLY A 116 -5.56 5.97 -3.28
CA GLY A 116 -5.65 7.31 -3.85
C GLY A 116 -4.82 8.35 -3.09
N ASP A 117 -4.34 9.37 -3.79
CA ASP A 117 -3.57 10.47 -3.22
C ASP A 117 -4.43 11.23 -2.20
N ARG A 118 -4.04 11.18 -0.91
CA ARG A 118 -4.37 12.26 0.02
C ARG A 118 -3.68 13.51 -0.52
N GLY A 119 -4.48 14.54 -0.78
CA GLY A 119 -4.18 15.72 -1.60
C GLY A 119 -3.08 16.65 -1.08
N ASP A 120 -1.90 16.09 -0.86
CA ASP A 120 -0.75 16.74 -0.25
C ASP A 120 0.41 16.70 -1.25
N GLY A 121 0.13 17.11 -2.49
CA GLY A 121 1.05 17.88 -3.32
C GLY A 121 2.43 17.33 -3.72
N TYR A 122 2.76 16.05 -3.53
CA TYR A 122 4.01 15.49 -4.05
C TYR A 122 3.75 14.47 -5.16
N PRO A 123 3.78 14.88 -6.44
CA PRO A 123 3.96 13.94 -7.54
C PRO A 123 5.42 13.52 -7.56
N LEU A 124 5.82 12.62 -6.66
CA LEU A 124 7.17 12.08 -6.66
C LEU A 124 7.27 11.03 -7.77
N ASN A 125 7.70 11.51 -8.94
CA ASN A 125 8.32 10.76 -10.03
C ASN A 125 7.53 9.55 -10.53
N GLY A 126 6.93 9.68 -11.73
CA GLY A 126 6.11 8.65 -12.36
C GLY A 126 6.59 7.22 -12.08
N ARG A 127 5.80 6.48 -11.27
CA ARG A 127 5.91 5.03 -11.00
C ARG A 127 7.32 4.46 -11.24
N LYS A 128 8.32 4.91 -10.51
CA LYS A 128 9.57 4.15 -10.40
C LYS A 128 9.44 3.24 -9.20
N ASP A 129 9.72 1.96 -9.42
CA ASP A 129 9.92 1.02 -8.32
C ASP A 129 11.05 1.54 -7.41
N PRO A 130 10.99 1.27 -6.10
CA PRO A 130 12.00 1.77 -5.16
C PRO A 130 13.41 1.28 -5.54
N GLY A 131 14.41 2.11 -5.27
CA GLY A 131 15.82 1.75 -5.40
C GLY A 131 16.20 0.62 -4.45
N HIS A 132 17.31 -0.08 -4.75
CA HIS A 132 17.77 -1.23 -3.96
C HIS A 132 18.10 -0.83 -2.51
N GLU A 133 18.57 0.39 -2.33
CA GLU A 133 18.92 1.00 -1.05
C GLU A 133 17.70 1.35 -0.19
N GLN A 134 16.54 1.56 -0.82
CA GLN A 134 15.33 2.04 -0.15
C GLN A 134 14.52 0.89 0.48
N ILE A 135 14.81 -0.37 0.17
CA ILE A 135 14.09 -1.52 0.72
C ILE A 135 14.75 -2.11 1.98
N VAL A 136 15.82 -1.48 2.50
CA VAL A 136 16.58 -1.95 3.66
C VAL A 136 16.55 -0.92 4.79
N LEU A 137 16.27 -1.40 6.01
CA LEU A 137 16.36 -0.64 7.25
C LEU A 137 17.62 -1.02 8.03
N PHE A 138 18.33 -0.07 8.63
CA PHE A 138 19.49 -0.32 9.49
C PHE A 138 19.25 0.15 10.91
N MET A 139 19.56 -0.69 11.89
CA MET A 139 19.57 -0.32 13.30
C MET A 139 21.01 -0.18 13.78
N ARG A 140 21.30 0.96 14.42
CA ARG A 140 22.60 1.22 15.03
C ARG A 140 22.84 0.29 16.22
N PRO A 141 24.10 -0.12 16.46
CA PRO A 141 24.45 -0.77 17.71
C PRO A 141 24.24 0.17 18.88
N ALA A 142 23.92 -0.42 20.04
CA ALA A 142 23.80 0.33 21.27
C ALA A 142 25.16 0.95 21.66
N HIS A 143 25.27 2.28 21.67
CA HIS A 143 26.49 2.96 22.11
C HIS A 143 26.73 2.75 23.62
N PRO A 144 27.96 2.39 24.04
CA PRO A 144 28.33 2.38 25.45
C PRO A 144 28.21 3.81 26.02
N GLY A 145 27.27 4.02 26.94
CA GLY A 145 27.03 5.33 27.58
C GLY A 145 25.77 6.07 27.13
N MET A 146 25.08 5.61 26.08
CA MET A 146 23.74 6.09 25.76
C MET A 146 22.68 5.30 26.54
N PRO A 147 21.61 5.94 27.06
CA PRO A 147 20.49 5.22 27.64
C PRO A 147 19.95 4.19 26.64
N ALA A 148 19.65 2.98 27.12
CA ALA A 148 19.14 1.90 26.27
C ALA A 148 17.85 2.27 25.52
N SER A 149 17.07 3.20 26.07
CA SER A 149 15.87 3.78 25.45
C SER A 149 16.14 4.68 24.24
N VAL A 150 17.37 5.16 24.07
CA VAL A 150 17.76 6.04 22.97
C VAL A 150 18.58 5.28 21.93
N SER A 151 19.45 4.36 22.35
CA SER A 151 20.39 3.71 21.43
C SER A 151 19.85 2.48 20.69
N ARG A 152 18.74 1.88 21.13
CA ARG A 152 18.22 0.62 20.57
C ARG A 152 16.93 0.74 19.79
N ASP A 153 16.30 1.91 19.77
CA ASP A 153 14.94 2.03 19.29
C ASP A 153 14.82 2.54 17.86
N GLU A 154 15.91 2.93 17.19
CA GLU A 154 15.83 3.60 15.88
C GLU A 154 16.33 2.73 14.71
N TRP A 155 15.42 2.44 13.79
CA TRP A 155 15.68 1.86 12.47
C TRP A 155 15.76 2.98 11.43
N MET A 156 16.79 2.99 10.61
CA MET A 156 17.06 4.03 9.62
C MET A 156 16.80 3.51 8.20
N LEU A 157 16.00 4.24 7.44
CA LEU A 157 15.78 4.05 6.00
C LEU A 157 16.56 5.10 5.22
N ALA A 158 17.27 4.70 4.16
CA ALA A 158 17.86 5.65 3.22
C ALA A 158 16.78 6.32 2.36
N ILE A 159 16.82 7.65 2.27
CA ILE A 159 15.94 8.44 1.40
C ILE A 159 16.76 9.50 0.66
N ASP A 160 16.21 10.07 -0.41
CA ASP A 160 16.86 11.15 -1.14
C ASP A 160 17.21 12.32 -0.19
N GLY A 161 18.50 12.60 -0.04
CA GLY A 161 19.00 13.69 0.80
C GLY A 161 19.09 13.38 2.31
N GLY A 162 18.91 12.12 2.75
CA GLY A 162 19.11 11.78 4.17
C GLY A 162 18.66 10.39 4.59
N HIS A 163 18.21 10.27 5.84
CA HIS A 163 17.62 9.04 6.37
C HIS A 163 16.39 9.34 7.23
N ARG A 164 15.51 8.34 7.36
CA ARG A 164 14.31 8.41 8.21
C ARG A 164 14.37 7.36 9.31
N GLY A 165 14.16 7.81 10.55
CA GLY A 165 14.12 6.96 11.74
C GLY A 165 12.74 6.36 12.01
N PHE A 166 12.68 5.09 12.38
CA PHE A 166 11.48 4.36 12.80
C PHE A 166 11.71 3.67 14.14
N SER A 167 10.73 3.75 15.03
CA SER A 167 10.84 3.09 16.33
C SER A 167 10.74 1.56 16.23
N ASN A 168 11.30 0.83 17.20
CA ASN A 168 11.06 -0.62 17.36
C ASN A 168 9.58 -1.00 17.40
N LYS A 169 8.75 -0.16 18.04
CA LYS A 169 7.29 -0.36 18.10
C LYS A 169 6.64 -0.31 16.71
N GLY A 170 7.27 0.40 15.76
CA GLY A 170 6.82 0.50 14.39
C GLY A 170 7.28 -0.67 13.53
N ILE A 171 8.54 -1.09 13.66
CA ILE A 171 9.16 -2.06 12.75
C ILE A 171 9.01 -3.52 13.21
N LEU A 172 9.22 -3.82 14.50
CA LEU A 172 9.20 -5.21 14.98
C LEU A 172 7.87 -5.94 14.73
N PRO A 173 6.69 -5.29 14.82
CA PRO A 173 5.45 -5.94 14.40
C PRO A 173 5.42 -6.28 12.91
N LEU A 174 6.01 -5.46 12.03
CA LEU A 174 6.10 -5.74 10.59
C LEU A 174 7.03 -6.94 10.32
N VAL A 175 8.10 -7.08 11.10
CA VAL A 175 8.98 -8.26 11.07
C VAL A 175 8.23 -9.52 11.51
N LYS A 176 7.48 -9.46 12.62
CA LYS A 176 6.66 -10.60 13.09
C LYS A 176 5.59 -11.02 12.08
N LEU A 177 5.05 -10.07 11.34
CA LEU A 177 4.10 -10.30 10.25
C LEU A 177 4.77 -10.80 8.97
N GLY A 178 6.10 -10.99 8.94
CA GLY A 178 6.86 -11.44 7.77
C GLY A 178 6.89 -10.44 6.61
N LEU A 179 6.62 -9.16 6.88
CA LEU A 179 6.69 -8.07 5.90
C LEU A 179 8.13 -7.52 5.78
N TYR A 180 8.92 -7.70 6.83
CA TYR A 180 10.37 -7.48 6.85
C TYR A 180 11.07 -8.72 7.39
N GLU A 181 12.27 -8.99 6.90
CA GLU A 181 13.16 -10.03 7.41
C GLU A 181 14.34 -9.35 8.10
N ALA A 182 14.43 -9.49 9.43
CA ALA A 182 15.48 -8.88 10.23
C ALA A 182 16.69 -9.82 10.38
N SER A 183 17.88 -9.27 10.27
CA SER A 183 19.14 -9.98 10.51
C SER A 183 19.37 -10.22 12.00
N GLU A 184 20.19 -11.24 12.28
CA GLU A 184 20.92 -11.30 13.53
C GLU A 184 21.89 -10.10 13.63
N PRO A 185 22.22 -9.64 14.85
CA PRO A 185 23.27 -8.65 15.05
C PRO A 185 24.59 -9.16 14.50
N ASP A 186 25.30 -8.31 13.76
CA ASP A 186 26.67 -8.60 13.32
C ASP A 186 27.67 -8.50 14.49
N GLY A 187 28.95 -8.78 14.22
CA GLY A 187 30.02 -8.67 15.22
C GLY A 187 30.21 -7.26 15.80
N ASN A 188 29.65 -6.24 15.17
CA ASN A 188 29.67 -4.85 15.59
C ASN A 188 28.34 -4.40 16.22
N GLY A 189 27.36 -5.31 16.35
CA GLY A 189 26.03 -5.06 16.91
C GLY A 189 25.06 -4.35 15.96
N TRP A 190 25.41 -4.16 14.69
CA TRP A 190 24.49 -3.65 13.67
C TRP A 190 23.45 -4.70 13.32
N ARG A 191 22.24 -4.25 13.05
CA ARG A 191 21.18 -5.08 12.50
C ARG A 191 20.61 -4.43 11.26
N PHE A 192 20.13 -5.23 10.34
CA PHE A 192 19.36 -4.72 9.21
C PHE A 192 18.04 -5.48 9.07
N ALA A 193 17.08 -4.89 8.38
CA ALA A 193 15.85 -5.56 7.99
C ALA A 193 15.56 -5.28 6.52
N ILE A 194 15.36 -6.33 5.73
CA ILE A 194 15.05 -6.23 4.31
C ILE A 194 13.54 -6.38 4.14
N LEU A 195 12.93 -5.50 3.36
CA LEU A 195 11.53 -5.63 2.97
C LEU A 195 11.36 -6.97 2.25
N THR A 196 10.41 -7.81 2.67
CA THR A 196 10.17 -9.10 2.01
C THR A 196 9.36 -8.90 0.73
N GLU A 197 9.32 -9.93 -0.11
CA GLU A 197 8.43 -9.99 -1.28
C GLU A 197 6.98 -9.66 -0.93
N TRP A 198 6.51 -10.12 0.23
CA TRP A 198 5.14 -9.92 0.72
C TRP A 198 4.92 -8.53 1.32
N GLY A 199 5.95 -7.99 1.98
CA GLY A 199 5.96 -6.59 2.38
C GLY A 199 5.87 -5.66 1.17
N PHE A 200 6.65 -5.96 0.13
CA PHE A 200 6.62 -5.24 -1.14
C PHE A 200 5.25 -5.33 -1.80
N GLU A 201 4.65 -6.53 -1.87
CA GLU A 201 3.32 -6.71 -2.45
C GLU A 201 2.24 -5.92 -1.70
N LEU A 202 2.26 -5.96 -0.36
CA LEU A 202 1.33 -5.22 0.48
C LEU A 202 1.49 -3.71 0.30
N LEU A 203 2.72 -3.20 0.25
CA LEU A 203 2.97 -1.77 0.03
C LEU A 203 2.54 -1.34 -1.37
N ALA A 204 2.84 -2.14 -2.40
CA ALA A 204 2.56 -1.80 -3.78
C ALA A 204 1.07 -1.93 -4.16
N THR A 205 0.33 -2.86 -3.54
CA THR A 205 -1.04 -3.22 -3.99
C THR A 205 -2.12 -3.04 -2.92
N GLY A 206 -1.74 -2.91 -1.64
CA GLY A 206 -2.67 -2.86 -0.51
C GLY A 206 -3.13 -4.24 0.00
N SER A 207 -2.67 -5.34 -0.62
CA SER A 207 -2.99 -6.70 -0.17
C SER A 207 -1.87 -7.69 -0.49
N THR A 208 -1.76 -8.79 0.26
CA THR A 208 -0.80 -9.87 0.06
C THR A 208 -1.40 -11.19 0.53
N SER A 209 -0.76 -12.31 0.21
CA SER A 209 -1.10 -13.59 0.83
C SER A 209 -0.91 -13.58 2.35
N PRO A 210 -1.80 -14.23 3.11
CA PRO A 210 -1.66 -14.32 4.56
C PRO A 210 -0.41 -15.11 4.95
N PRO A 211 0.20 -14.85 6.13
CA PRO A 211 1.50 -15.40 6.54
C PRO A 211 1.66 -16.90 6.29
N GLU A 212 0.63 -17.68 6.58
CA GLU A 212 0.59 -19.15 6.44
C GLU A 212 0.51 -19.66 5.00
N ALA A 213 0.14 -18.82 4.04
CA ALA A 213 -0.04 -19.19 2.63
C ALA A 213 1.08 -18.66 1.72
N ARG A 214 2.10 -18.02 2.29
CA ARG A 214 3.19 -17.40 1.55
C ARG A 214 4.18 -18.44 1.02
N VAL A 215 4.39 -18.42 -0.30
CA VAL A 215 5.37 -19.25 -1.00
C VAL A 215 6.35 -18.36 -1.77
N PRO A 216 7.67 -18.42 -1.50
CA PRO A 216 8.65 -17.56 -2.17
C PRO A 216 8.49 -17.56 -3.70
N GLY A 217 8.48 -16.35 -4.29
CA GLY A 217 8.31 -16.12 -5.72
C GLY A 217 6.87 -16.19 -6.23
N ALA A 218 5.88 -16.43 -5.37
CA ALA A 218 4.48 -16.58 -5.76
C ALA A 218 3.65 -15.29 -5.62
N SER A 219 4.21 -14.19 -5.11
CA SER A 219 3.49 -12.91 -5.08
C SER A 219 3.26 -12.39 -6.51
N THR A 220 2.23 -11.59 -6.69
CA THR A 220 1.94 -10.92 -7.97
C THR A 220 3.01 -9.89 -8.34
N THR A 221 3.82 -9.48 -7.37
CA THR A 221 4.90 -8.49 -7.53
C THR A 221 6.30 -9.11 -7.53
N ALA A 222 6.42 -10.44 -7.53
CA ALA A 222 7.70 -11.17 -7.39
C ALA A 222 8.77 -10.72 -8.38
N ALA A 223 8.40 -10.48 -9.63
CA ALA A 223 9.32 -10.01 -10.66
C ALA A 223 9.87 -8.60 -10.35
N ARG A 224 9.01 -7.67 -9.91
CA ARG A 224 9.39 -6.30 -9.51
C ARG A 224 10.21 -6.30 -8.23
N TYR A 225 9.84 -7.14 -7.27
CA TYR A 225 10.62 -7.31 -6.05
C TYR A 225 12.05 -7.78 -6.35
N ARG A 226 12.21 -8.78 -7.24
CA ARG A 226 13.53 -9.26 -7.65
C ARG A 226 14.38 -8.21 -8.33
N THR A 227 13.79 -7.32 -9.14
CA THR A 227 14.55 -6.20 -9.71
C THR A 227 15.04 -5.23 -8.65
N CYS A 228 14.28 -5.03 -7.56
CA CYS A 228 14.71 -4.18 -6.45
C CYS A 228 15.77 -4.85 -5.56
N VAL A 229 15.73 -6.18 -5.39
CA VAL A 229 16.73 -6.90 -4.59
C VAL A 229 18.04 -7.11 -5.38
N GLY A 230 17.97 -7.19 -6.71
CA GLY A 230 19.11 -7.45 -7.57
C GLY A 230 19.87 -8.74 -7.20
N ASP A 231 21.17 -8.76 -7.44
CA ASP A 231 22.07 -9.90 -7.15
C ASP A 231 22.39 -10.08 -5.66
N GLY A 232 21.49 -9.68 -4.76
CA GLY A 232 21.65 -9.83 -3.30
C GLY A 232 22.57 -8.79 -2.65
N ARG A 233 22.95 -7.72 -3.37
CA ARG A 233 23.82 -6.64 -2.85
C ARG A 233 23.07 -5.46 -2.22
N VAL A 234 21.78 -5.59 -1.96
CA VAL A 234 20.95 -4.50 -1.42
C VAL A 234 21.45 -3.93 -0.11
N VAL A 235 21.93 -4.79 0.80
CA VAL A 235 22.45 -4.35 2.10
C VAL A 235 23.70 -3.48 1.90
N HIS A 236 24.57 -3.84 0.96
CA HIS A 236 25.77 -3.06 0.65
C HIS A 236 25.41 -1.71 0.02
N ALA A 237 24.51 -1.68 -0.95
CA ALA A 237 24.02 -0.44 -1.57
C ALA A 237 23.36 0.49 -0.54
N ALA A 238 22.52 -0.07 0.34
CA ALA A 238 21.87 0.67 1.40
C ALA A 238 22.85 1.20 2.46
N ALA A 239 23.88 0.42 2.81
CA ALA A 239 24.93 0.85 3.71
C ALA A 239 25.76 2.02 3.13
N ILE A 240 26.06 2.01 1.83
CA ILE A 240 26.70 3.14 1.13
C ILE A 240 25.77 4.36 1.14
N ALA A 241 24.49 4.19 0.82
CA ALA A 241 23.51 5.28 0.79
C ALA A 241 23.34 5.97 2.16
N LEU A 242 23.45 5.20 3.25
CA LEU A 242 23.45 5.72 4.63
C LEU A 242 24.81 6.28 5.09
N GLY A 243 25.85 6.22 4.26
CA GLY A 243 27.21 6.61 4.62
C GLY A 243 27.87 5.71 5.67
N LEU A 244 27.39 4.48 5.83
CA LEU A 244 27.94 3.47 6.75
C LEU A 244 29.16 2.75 6.16
N LEU A 245 29.26 2.72 4.83
CA LEU A 245 30.41 2.21 4.09
C LEU A 245 30.96 3.30 3.18
N PRO A 246 32.28 3.30 2.92
CA PRO A 246 32.86 4.18 1.92
C PRO A 246 32.26 3.85 0.54
N ASN A 247 32.05 4.89 -0.26
CA ASN A 247 31.67 4.72 -1.65
C ASN A 247 32.92 4.32 -2.44
N GLU A 248 33.24 3.03 -2.48
CA GLU A 248 34.32 2.54 -3.34
C GLU A 248 33.83 2.52 -4.79
N GLU A 249 34.28 3.50 -5.59
CA GLU A 249 34.21 3.35 -7.04
C GLU A 249 34.97 2.08 -7.43
N PRO A 250 34.43 1.25 -8.35
CA PRO A 250 35.15 0.09 -8.84
C PRO A 250 36.47 0.57 -9.44
N SER A 251 37.57 0.26 -8.76
CA SER A 251 38.92 0.60 -9.20
C SER A 251 39.12 0.04 -10.60
N SER A 252 39.15 0.95 -11.60
CA SER A 252 39.47 0.58 -12.97
C SER A 252 40.85 -0.09 -12.97
N PRO A 253 41.01 -1.24 -13.65
CA PRO A 253 42.30 -1.90 -13.71
C PRO A 253 43.30 -0.95 -14.34
N ARG A 254 44.38 -0.65 -13.62
CA ARG A 254 45.51 0.13 -14.18
C ARG A 254 46.03 -0.63 -15.40
N PRO A 255 46.19 0.02 -16.56
CA PRO A 255 46.78 -0.63 -17.70
C PRO A 255 48.22 -1.05 -17.35
N PRO A 256 48.67 -2.23 -17.82
CA PRO A 256 50.04 -2.67 -17.59
C PRO A 256 51.01 -1.67 -18.25
N ARG A 257 52.10 -1.38 -17.54
CA ARG A 257 53.22 -0.57 -18.04
C ARG A 257 54.03 -1.33 -19.07
#